data_AF-A0A151EEU9-F1
#
_entry.id   AF-A0A151EEU9-F1
#
_cell.length_a   1.000
_cell.length_b   1.000
_cell.length_c   1.000
_cell.angle_alpha   90.00
_cell.angle_beta   90.00
_cell.angle_gamma   90.00
#
_symmetry.space_group_name_H-M   'P 1'
#
loop_
_entity.id
_entity.type
_entity.pdbx_description
1 polymer ?
#
loop_
_entity_poly.entity_id
_entity_poly.type
_entity_poly.pdbx_seq_one_letter_code
_entity_poly.pdbx_strand_id
1 'polypeptide(L)'
;MIETDVRKLFTLEDGVQVERHVRIVDNSFVFTNHKGETISKKMRITEDLIKYVVTELVGEEALSIIFYLRGKKQISEFIIAEELDLEIHLVRNLLYRLLEFNIVSFIRKKDRIKGWYICYWDFNEHMVPYLAEKIRLSKITKLKERLEREQKHTFYMCRNACVRMPFEKSMEFHFKCPECGTLMHEQDNKRTMEFIKHQLKELESMKKIC
;
A
#
# COMPACT_ATOMS: atom_id res chain seq x y z
N MET A 1 7.42 -23.78 11.20
CA MET A 1 8.47 -23.40 10.23
C MET A 1 7.84 -23.32 8.85
N ILE A 2 7.52 -22.12 8.39
CA ILE A 2 7.15 -21.88 6.98
C ILE A 2 8.07 -20.75 6.53
N GLU A 3 9.12 -21.12 5.82
CA GLU A 3 10.12 -20.20 5.27
C GLU A 3 9.58 -19.75 3.91
N THR A 4 9.05 -18.54 3.83
CA THR A 4 8.57 -17.97 2.56
C THR A 4 9.61 -16.96 2.08
N ASP A 5 10.48 -17.40 1.18
CA ASP A 5 11.57 -16.63 0.60
C ASP A 5 11.02 -15.72 -0.51
N VAL A 6 10.87 -14.42 -0.24
CA VAL A 6 10.41 -13.45 -1.23
C VAL A 6 11.63 -12.67 -1.74
N ARG A 7 12.18 -13.11 -2.87
CA ARG A 7 13.30 -12.44 -3.55
C ARG A 7 12.82 -11.11 -4.16
N LYS A 8 13.42 -10.00 -3.76
CA LYS A 8 13.30 -8.72 -4.47
C LYS A 8 14.65 -8.03 -4.59
N LEU A 9 14.96 -7.63 -5.82
CA LEU A 9 16.09 -6.77 -6.16
C LEU A 9 15.73 -5.32 -5.80
N PHE A 10 16.62 -4.64 -5.07
CA PHE A 10 16.53 -3.21 -4.81
C PHE A 10 17.86 -2.54 -5.16
N THR A 11 17.80 -1.43 -5.88
CA THR A 11 18.94 -0.54 -6.16
C THR A 11 19.00 0.58 -5.12
N LEU A 12 20.18 0.81 -4.54
CA LEU A 12 20.47 1.97 -3.67
C LEU A 12 21.09 3.13 -4.48
N GLU A 13 21.06 4.33 -3.91
CA GLU A 13 21.50 5.60 -4.54
C GLU A 13 22.98 5.63 -4.99
N ASP A 14 23.78 4.63 -4.63
CA ASP A 14 25.18 4.47 -5.03
C ASP A 14 25.41 3.44 -6.15
N GLY A 15 24.34 2.93 -6.79
CA GLY A 15 24.45 2.00 -7.92
C GLY A 15 24.86 0.55 -7.57
N VAL A 16 25.00 0.22 -6.28
CA VAL A 16 25.34 -1.14 -5.84
C VAL A 16 24.06 -2.00 -5.72
N GLN A 17 24.01 -3.09 -6.49
CA GLN A 17 23.02 -4.15 -6.37
C GLN A 17 23.34 -4.99 -5.11
N VAL A 18 22.42 -5.07 -4.15
CA VAL A 18 22.62 -5.90 -2.95
C VAL A 18 21.45 -6.85 -2.77
N GLU A 19 21.73 -8.15 -2.81
CA GLU A 19 20.77 -9.19 -2.40
C GLU A 19 20.59 -9.12 -0.88
N ARG A 20 19.38 -8.82 -0.42
CA ARG A 20 19.03 -8.89 1.01
C ARG A 20 17.97 -9.94 1.25
N HIS A 21 18.36 -11.01 1.95
CA HIS A 21 17.44 -12.02 2.45
C HIS A 21 16.67 -11.41 3.63
N VAL A 22 15.37 -11.18 3.45
CA VAL A 22 14.49 -10.74 4.52
C VAL A 22 13.79 -11.97 5.06
N ARG A 23 14.11 -12.36 6.31
CA ARG A 23 13.39 -13.42 7.03
C ARG A 23 12.54 -12.78 8.10
N ILE A 24 11.27 -13.20 8.16
CA ILE A 24 10.35 -12.81 9.23
C ILE A 24 10.37 -13.93 10.26
N VAL A 25 10.88 -13.64 11.46
CA VAL A 25 10.90 -14.58 12.59
C VAL A 25 10.22 -13.89 13.76
N ASP A 26 9.18 -14.51 14.34
CA ASP A 26 8.50 -14.07 15.56
C ASP A 26 8.19 -12.57 15.63
N ASN A 27 7.47 -12.07 14.61
CA ASN A 27 7.04 -10.67 14.52
C ASN A 27 8.18 -9.64 14.45
N SER A 28 9.40 -10.10 14.14
CA SER A 28 10.59 -9.30 13.97
C SER A 28 11.04 -9.39 12.52
N PHE A 29 11.24 -8.24 11.89
CA PHE A 29 11.97 -8.20 10.64
C PHE A 29 13.45 -8.40 10.96
N VAL A 30 14.00 -9.51 10.49
CA VAL A 30 15.43 -9.79 10.63
C VAL A 30 16.11 -9.32 9.36
N PHE A 31 16.86 -8.23 9.48
CA PHE A 31 17.73 -7.74 8.42
C PHE A 31 19.17 -8.14 8.74
N THR A 32 19.85 -8.78 7.79
CA THR A 32 21.30 -8.92 7.81
C THR A 32 21.91 -7.73 7.05
N ASN A 33 22.72 -6.92 7.73
CA ASN A 33 23.46 -5.86 7.05
C ASN A 33 24.66 -6.45 6.28
N HIS A 34 25.37 -5.60 5.53
CA HIS A 34 26.60 -5.97 4.79
C HIS A 34 27.76 -6.43 5.69
N LYS A 35 27.61 -6.35 7.02
CA LYS A 35 28.56 -6.83 8.05
C LYS A 35 28.10 -8.12 8.73
N GLY A 36 26.96 -8.70 8.32
CA GLY A 36 26.42 -9.93 8.90
C GLY A 36 25.69 -9.75 10.24
N GLU A 37 25.46 -8.51 10.68
CA GLU A 37 24.75 -8.23 11.93
C GLU A 37 23.24 -8.33 11.72
N THR A 38 22.58 -9.13 12.56
CA THR A 38 21.12 -9.27 12.61
C THR A 38 20.51 -8.18 13.48
N ILE A 39 19.90 -7.19 12.84
CA ILE A 39 19.14 -6.15 13.55
C ILE A 39 17.70 -6.66 13.70
N SER A 40 17.31 -7.09 14.90
CA SER A 40 15.92 -7.42 15.21
C SER A 40 15.24 -6.22 15.87
N LYS A 41 14.34 -5.56 15.14
CA LYS A 41 13.44 -4.58 15.77
C LYS A 41 12.07 -5.22 15.99
N LYS A 42 11.71 -5.39 17.26
CA LYS A 42 10.41 -5.93 17.68
C LYS A 42 9.39 -4.80 17.63
N MET A 43 8.70 -4.65 16.50
CA MET A 43 7.61 -3.68 16.38
C MET A 43 6.34 -4.27 16.97
N ARG A 44 5.70 -3.54 17.90
CA ARG A 44 4.38 -3.94 18.41
C ARG A 44 3.34 -3.67 17.33
N ILE A 45 2.60 -4.70 16.93
CA ILE A 45 1.53 -4.55 15.96
C ILE A 45 0.29 -4.06 16.70
N THR A 46 -0.05 -2.79 16.47
CA THR A 46 -1.24 -2.14 17.05
C THR A 46 -2.44 -2.31 16.13
N GLU A 47 -3.64 -2.22 16.70
CA GLU A 47 -4.88 -2.24 15.92
C GLU A 47 -4.95 -1.11 14.91
N ASP A 48 -4.47 0.08 15.27
CA ASP A 48 -4.46 1.24 14.39
C ASP A 48 -3.58 1.02 13.16
N LEU A 49 -2.46 0.31 13.32
CA LEU A 49 -1.59 -0.04 12.21
C LEU A 49 -2.26 -1.05 11.26
N ILE A 50 -2.96 -2.03 11.81
CA ILE A 50 -3.75 -2.99 11.02
C ILE A 50 -4.84 -2.24 10.25
N LYS A 51 -5.59 -1.37 10.91
CA LYS A 51 -6.64 -0.55 10.29
C LYS A 51 -6.09 0.27 9.13
N TYR A 52 -5.00 1.01 9.38
CA TYR A 52 -4.35 1.82 8.36
C TYR A 52 -3.95 0.99 7.13
N VAL A 53 -3.26 -0.14 7.32
CA VAL A 53 -2.77 -0.96 6.21
C VAL A 53 -3.92 -1.57 5.41
N VAL A 54 -4.92 -2.14 6.09
CA VAL A 54 -6.03 -2.82 5.42
C VAL A 54 -6.90 -1.81 4.68
N THR A 55 -7.23 -0.67 5.30
CA THR A 55 -8.02 0.39 4.66
C THR A 55 -7.32 0.99 3.43
N GLU A 56 -6.00 1.21 3.50
CA GLU A 56 -5.24 1.78 2.38
C GLU A 56 -5.05 0.83 1.20
N LEU A 57 -5.01 -0.48 1.42
CA LEU A 57 -4.74 -1.47 0.37
C LEU A 57 -6.00 -2.12 -0.18
N VAL A 58 -6.98 -2.42 0.68
CA VAL A 58 -8.19 -3.15 0.33
C VAL A 58 -9.44 -2.32 0.61
N GLY A 59 -9.46 -1.54 1.69
CA GLY A 59 -10.63 -0.74 2.07
C GLY A 59 -11.21 -1.18 3.41
N GLU A 60 -12.09 -0.33 3.94
CA GLU A 60 -12.61 -0.44 5.31
C GLU A 60 -13.47 -1.70 5.53
N GLU A 61 -14.21 -2.12 4.50
CA GLU A 61 -15.04 -3.33 4.47
C GLU A 61 -14.27 -4.62 4.82
N ALA A 62 -12.96 -4.67 4.55
CA ALA A 62 -12.14 -5.85 4.85
C ALA A 62 -11.73 -5.95 6.33
N LEU A 63 -11.92 -4.89 7.13
CA LEU A 63 -11.51 -4.86 8.54
C LEU A 63 -12.27 -5.89 9.38
N SER A 64 -13.57 -6.08 9.13
CA SER A 64 -14.40 -7.05 9.86
C SER A 64 -13.82 -8.46 9.77
N ILE A 65 -13.42 -8.89 8.57
CA ILE A 65 -12.80 -10.18 8.31
C ILE A 65 -11.43 -10.28 9.00
N ILE A 66 -10.60 -9.25 8.90
CA ILE A 66 -9.25 -9.27 9.51
C ILE A 66 -9.31 -9.34 11.03
N PHE A 67 -10.18 -8.54 11.66
CA PHE A 67 -10.35 -8.58 13.11
C PHE A 67 -10.98 -9.89 13.57
N TYR A 68 -11.91 -10.45 12.81
CA TYR A 68 -12.47 -11.77 13.10
C TYR A 68 -11.43 -12.89 13.02
N LEU A 69 -10.54 -12.86 12.02
CA LEU A 69 -9.47 -13.84 11.85
C LEU A 69 -8.31 -13.66 12.84
N ARG A 70 -8.21 -12.53 13.53
CA ARG A 70 -7.11 -12.23 14.44
C ARG A 70 -7.11 -13.22 15.62
N GLY A 71 -5.97 -13.85 15.87
CA GLY A 71 -5.83 -14.89 16.90
C GLY A 71 -6.47 -16.24 16.54
N LYS A 72 -7.20 -16.34 15.42
CA LYS A 72 -7.77 -17.59 14.91
C LYS A 72 -6.87 -18.21 13.85
N LYS A 73 -7.01 -19.53 13.66
CA LYS A 73 -6.27 -20.28 12.64
C LYS A 73 -7.17 -21.22 11.86
N GLN A 74 -6.89 -21.34 10.57
CA GLN A 74 -7.53 -22.22 9.61
C GLN A 74 -9.05 -22.12 9.69
N ILE A 75 -9.57 -20.91 9.48
CA ILE A 75 -11.01 -20.66 9.53
C ILE A 75 -11.60 -20.78 8.13
N SER A 76 -12.69 -21.54 8.00
CA SER A 76 -13.36 -21.72 6.72
C SER A 76 -14.04 -20.44 6.27
N GLU A 77 -14.00 -20.14 4.97
CA GLU A 77 -14.75 -19.02 4.38
C GLU A 77 -16.26 -19.04 4.69
N PHE A 78 -16.86 -20.22 4.89
CA PHE A 78 -18.27 -20.35 5.27
C PHE A 78 -18.51 -19.90 6.71
N ILE A 79 -17.59 -20.22 7.62
CA ILE A 79 -17.66 -19.79 9.02
C ILE A 79 -17.47 -18.27 9.12
N ILE A 80 -16.58 -17.71 8.31
CA ILE A 80 -16.39 -16.24 8.23
C ILE A 80 -17.68 -15.57 7.78
N ALA A 81 -18.33 -16.10 6.75
CA ALA A 81 -19.59 -15.57 6.23
C ALA A 81 -20.73 -15.64 7.26
N GLU A 82 -20.88 -16.78 7.94
CA GLU A 82 -21.90 -17.00 8.96
C GLU A 82 -21.71 -16.08 10.18
N GLU A 83 -20.50 -16.01 10.72
CA GLU A 83 -20.22 -15.26 11.96
C GLU A 83 -20.21 -13.74 11.78
N LEU A 84 -19.99 -13.27 10.55
CA LEU A 84 -20.03 -11.86 10.21
C LEU A 84 -21.35 -11.43 9.55
N ASP A 85 -22.29 -12.35 9.37
CA ASP A 85 -23.55 -12.15 8.63
C ASP A 85 -23.31 -11.49 7.25
N LEU A 86 -22.33 -12.03 6.50
CA LEU A 86 -21.93 -11.54 5.19
C LEU A 86 -22.24 -12.57 4.10
N GLU A 87 -22.59 -12.08 2.92
CA GLU A 87 -22.73 -12.95 1.76
C GLU A 87 -21.40 -13.62 1.41
N ILE A 88 -21.46 -14.93 1.13
CA ILE A 88 -20.25 -15.73 0.82
C ILE A 88 -19.46 -15.18 -0.38
N HIS A 89 -20.14 -14.58 -1.36
CA HIS A 89 -19.50 -13.97 -2.52
C HIS A 89 -18.67 -12.74 -2.15
N LEU A 90 -19.20 -11.89 -1.25
CA LEU A 90 -18.50 -10.73 -0.71
C LEU A 90 -17.27 -11.17 0.10
N VAL A 91 -17.44 -12.15 0.99
CA VAL A 91 -16.34 -12.69 1.80
C VAL A 91 -15.19 -13.22 0.92
N ARG A 92 -15.51 -13.99 -0.11
CA ARG A 92 -14.50 -14.49 -1.07
C ARG A 92 -13.80 -13.36 -1.79
N ASN A 93 -14.54 -12.36 -2.28
CA ASN A 93 -13.94 -11.21 -2.96
C ASN A 93 -12.93 -10.49 -2.05
N LEU A 94 -13.32 -10.20 -0.80
CA LEU A 94 -12.44 -9.54 0.17
C LEU A 94 -11.23 -10.40 0.53
N LEU A 95 -11.41 -11.70 0.75
CA LEU A 95 -10.30 -12.62 1.04
C LEU A 95 -9.30 -12.70 -0.11
N TYR A 96 -9.75 -12.69 -1.37
CA TYR A 96 -8.84 -12.66 -2.51
C TYR A 96 -8.08 -11.33 -2.64
N ARG A 97 -8.73 -10.19 -2.41
CA ARG A 97 -8.04 -8.89 -2.39
C ARG A 97 -7.02 -8.80 -1.26
N LEU A 98 -7.33 -9.35 -0.09
CA LEU A 98 -6.39 -9.46 1.03
C LEU A 98 -5.21 -10.40 0.70
N LEU A 99 -5.46 -11.47 -0.05
CA LEU A 99 -4.46 -12.43 -0.50
C LEU A 99 -3.45 -11.80 -1.47
N GLU A 100 -3.88 -10.91 -2.36
CA GLU A 100 -2.98 -10.20 -3.31
C GLU A 100 -1.85 -9.45 -2.58
N PHE A 101 -2.11 -8.97 -1.37
CA PHE A 101 -1.12 -8.29 -0.52
C PHE A 101 -0.45 -9.19 0.51
N ASN A 102 -0.74 -10.50 0.50
CA ASN A 102 -0.32 -11.48 1.51
C ASN A 102 -0.78 -11.14 2.94
N ILE A 103 -1.85 -10.36 3.09
CA ILE A 103 -2.44 -10.04 4.41
C ILE A 103 -3.08 -11.31 5.00
N VAL A 104 -3.63 -12.17 4.14
CA VAL A 104 -4.11 -13.50 4.52
C VAL A 104 -3.37 -14.58 3.74
N SER A 105 -3.37 -15.79 4.29
CA SER A 105 -2.96 -17.01 3.58
C SER A 105 -4.08 -18.05 3.68
N PHE A 106 -4.06 -19.05 2.80
CA PHE A 106 -5.04 -20.13 2.86
C PHE A 106 -4.43 -21.49 2.58
N ILE A 107 -5.11 -22.51 3.08
CA ILE A 107 -4.88 -23.92 2.73
C ILE A 107 -6.17 -24.52 2.21
N ARG A 108 -6.05 -25.48 1.29
CA ARG A 108 -7.20 -26.23 0.76
C ARG A 108 -7.21 -27.63 1.34
N LYS A 109 -8.33 -28.04 1.92
CA LYS A 109 -8.55 -29.41 2.39
C LYS A 109 -9.71 -30.03 1.63
N LYS A 110 -9.56 -31.31 1.25
CA LYS A 110 -10.64 -32.08 0.63
C LYS A 110 -11.60 -32.53 1.73
N ASP A 111 -12.88 -32.21 1.55
CA ASP A 111 -13.95 -32.69 2.39
C ASP A 111 -14.14 -34.19 2.15
N ARG A 112 -14.01 -35.00 3.21
CA ARG A 112 -14.13 -36.47 3.13
C ARG A 112 -15.56 -36.94 2.88
N ILE A 113 -16.56 -36.12 3.20
CA ILE A 113 -17.98 -36.45 3.09
C ILE A 113 -18.49 -36.03 1.72
N LYS A 114 -18.29 -34.76 1.35
CA LYS A 114 -18.88 -34.19 0.14
C LYS A 114 -17.93 -34.22 -1.08
N GLY A 115 -16.65 -34.51 -0.87
CA GLY A 115 -15.66 -34.66 -1.94
C GLY A 115 -15.12 -33.36 -2.54
N TRP A 116 -15.70 -32.21 -2.21
CA TRP A 116 -15.24 -30.88 -2.66
C TRP A 116 -14.08 -30.33 -1.83
N TYR A 117 -13.45 -29.25 -2.29
CA TYR A 117 -12.38 -28.56 -1.56
C TYR A 117 -12.92 -27.36 -0.79
N ILE A 118 -12.49 -27.22 0.46
CA ILE A 118 -12.79 -26.06 1.31
C ILE A 118 -11.49 -25.28 1.55
N CYS A 119 -11.56 -23.96 1.37
CA CYS A 119 -10.48 -23.03 1.70
C CYS A 119 -10.57 -22.62 3.17
N TYR A 120 -9.44 -22.72 3.85
CA TYR A 120 -9.27 -22.29 5.24
C TYR A 120 -8.23 -21.17 5.30
N TRP A 121 -8.58 -20.08 5.96
CA TRP A 121 -7.85 -18.82 5.92
C TRP A 121 -7.20 -18.50 7.25
N ASP A 122 -6.04 -17.84 7.16
CA ASP A 122 -5.20 -17.38 8.26
C ASP A 122 -4.84 -15.91 8.05
N PHE A 123 -4.89 -15.11 9.12
CA PHE A 123 -4.36 -13.75 9.10
C PHE A 123 -2.83 -13.75 9.31
N ASN A 124 -2.10 -13.14 8.37
CA ASN A 124 -0.65 -12.98 8.40
C ASN A 124 -0.27 -11.66 9.06
N GLU A 125 -0.57 -11.52 10.36
CA GLU A 125 -0.39 -10.27 11.10
C GLU A 125 1.04 -9.71 11.00
N HIS A 126 2.06 -10.58 10.96
CA HIS A 126 3.47 -10.22 10.82
C HIS A 126 3.82 -9.42 9.54
N MET A 127 2.99 -9.47 8.50
CA MET A 127 3.20 -8.72 7.26
C MET A 127 2.83 -7.24 7.39
N VAL A 128 1.99 -6.88 8.36
CA VAL A 128 1.43 -5.53 8.55
C VAL A 128 2.52 -4.45 8.65
N PRO A 129 3.57 -4.58 9.48
CA PRO A 129 4.73 -3.69 9.51
C PRO A 129 5.33 -3.36 8.14
N TYR A 130 5.56 -4.41 7.34
CA TYR A 130 6.19 -4.26 6.03
C TYR A 130 5.28 -3.62 5.01
N LEU A 131 4.00 -3.97 5.04
CA LEU A 131 3.00 -3.36 4.18
C LEU A 131 2.84 -1.87 4.51
N ALA A 132 2.85 -1.49 5.79
CA ALA A 132 2.81 -0.09 6.20
C ALA A 132 3.99 0.71 5.62
N GLU A 133 5.20 0.16 5.72
CA GLU A 133 6.39 0.79 5.16
C GLU A 133 6.34 0.86 3.62
N LYS A 134 5.86 -0.18 2.96
CA LYS A 134 5.66 -0.21 1.50
C LYS A 134 4.67 0.87 1.05
N ILE A 135 3.56 1.06 1.77
CA ILE A 135 2.58 2.13 1.50
C ILE A 135 3.25 3.50 1.66
N ARG A 136 3.99 3.71 2.75
CA ARG A 136 4.70 4.97 3.03
C ARG A 136 5.68 5.31 1.92
N LEU A 137 6.53 4.36 1.52
CA LEU A 137 7.49 4.55 0.42
C LEU A 137 6.77 4.85 -0.90
N SER A 138 5.69 4.16 -1.22
CA SER A 138 4.90 4.43 -2.43
C SER A 138 4.32 5.85 -2.43
N LYS A 139 3.80 6.33 -1.28
CA LYS A 139 3.30 7.70 -1.12
C LYS A 139 4.42 8.73 -1.35
N ILE A 140 5.61 8.49 -0.79
CA ILE A 140 6.78 9.35 -1.01
C ILE A 140 7.17 9.41 -2.48
N THR A 141 7.27 8.26 -3.16
CA THR A 141 7.63 8.21 -4.59
C THR A 141 6.64 9.03 -5.42
N LYS A 142 5.33 8.82 -5.22
CA LYS A 142 4.28 9.58 -5.93
C LYS A 142 4.35 11.09 -5.66
N LEU A 143 4.65 11.49 -4.42
CA LEU A 143 4.81 12.90 -4.06
C LEU A 143 6.08 13.51 -4.67
N LYS A 144 7.20 12.77 -4.73
CA LYS A 144 8.44 13.20 -5.38
C LYS A 144 8.23 13.39 -6.89
N GLU A 145 7.62 12.42 -7.56
CA GLU A 145 7.25 12.52 -8.98
C GLU A 145 6.32 13.71 -9.24
N ARG A 146 5.33 13.93 -8.36
CA ARG A 146 4.46 15.10 -8.45
C ARG A 146 5.25 16.39 -8.28
N LEU A 147 6.11 16.49 -7.28
CA LEU A 147 6.91 17.68 -7.02
C LEU A 147 7.84 18.00 -8.19
N GLU A 148 8.49 16.99 -8.76
CA GLU A 148 9.35 17.14 -9.94
C GLU A 148 8.56 17.68 -11.14
N ARG A 149 7.34 17.17 -11.37
CA ARG A 149 6.46 17.67 -12.42
C ARG A 149 6.09 19.14 -12.20
N GLU A 150 5.73 19.51 -10.98
CA GLU A 150 5.38 20.89 -10.59
C GLU A 150 6.56 21.86 -10.71
N GLN A 151 7.80 21.38 -10.55
CA GLN A 151 9.03 22.18 -10.72
C GLN A 151 9.44 22.37 -12.18
N LYS A 152 9.28 21.31 -12.99
CA LYS A 152 9.72 21.30 -14.40
C LYS A 152 8.73 21.95 -15.36
N HIS A 153 7.44 21.93 -15.03
CA HIS A 153 6.40 22.38 -15.95
C HIS A 153 5.67 23.62 -15.40
N THR A 154 5.44 24.56 -16.30
CA THR A 154 4.49 25.64 -16.08
C THR A 154 3.09 25.14 -16.38
N PHE A 155 2.14 25.42 -15.49
CA PHE A 155 0.76 24.99 -15.65
C PHE A 155 -0.14 26.18 -15.94
N TYR A 156 -1.14 25.95 -16.77
CA TYR A 156 -2.21 26.88 -17.05
C TYR A 156 -3.53 26.30 -16.56
N MET A 157 -4.38 27.15 -16.01
CA MET A 157 -5.67 26.77 -15.47
C MET A 157 -6.77 27.69 -16.00
N CYS A 158 -7.92 27.09 -16.31
CA CYS A 158 -9.12 27.84 -16.64
C CYS A 158 -9.64 28.60 -15.41
N ARG A 159 -10.15 29.84 -15.58
CA ARG A 159 -10.78 30.61 -14.48
C ARG A 159 -11.96 29.88 -13.85
N ASN A 160 -12.72 29.16 -14.67
CA ASN A 160 -13.87 28.37 -14.23
C ASN A 160 -13.45 27.00 -13.66
N ALA A 161 -12.15 26.76 -13.46
CA ALA A 161 -11.56 25.55 -12.91
C ALA A 161 -11.90 24.24 -13.68
N CYS A 162 -12.33 24.34 -14.95
CA CYS A 162 -12.70 23.17 -15.74
C CYS A 162 -11.51 22.21 -15.97
N VAL A 163 -10.36 22.79 -16.33
CA VAL A 163 -9.17 22.04 -16.76
C VAL A 163 -7.89 22.76 -16.31
N ARG A 164 -6.89 21.97 -15.94
CA ARG A 164 -5.50 22.37 -15.68
C ARG A 164 -4.58 21.56 -16.60
N MET A 165 -3.69 22.22 -17.33
CA MET A 165 -2.80 21.58 -18.30
C MET A 165 -1.39 22.19 -18.28
N PRO A 166 -0.36 21.45 -18.67
CA PRO A 166 0.98 22.01 -18.84
C PRO A 166 1.02 22.97 -20.03
N PHE A 167 2.10 23.76 -20.12
CA PHE A 167 2.29 24.76 -21.16
C PHE A 167 2.15 24.19 -22.58
N GLU A 168 2.78 23.06 -22.87
CA GLU A 168 2.81 22.44 -24.20
C GLU A 168 1.39 22.13 -24.70
N LYS A 169 0.59 21.49 -23.85
CA LYS A 169 -0.80 21.19 -24.15
C LYS A 169 -1.66 22.45 -24.22
N SER A 170 -1.36 23.45 -23.40
CA SER A 170 -2.06 24.73 -23.45
C SER A 170 -1.77 25.47 -24.76
N MET A 171 -0.55 25.37 -25.28
CA MET A 171 -0.14 25.91 -26.58
C MET A 171 -0.89 25.24 -27.74
N GLU A 172 -1.06 23.91 -27.72
CA GLU A 172 -1.88 23.19 -28.70
C GLU A 172 -3.33 23.72 -28.75
N PHE A 173 -3.91 24.03 -27.59
CA PHE A 173 -5.25 24.64 -27.50
C PHE A 173 -5.25 26.17 -27.60
N HIS A 174 -4.14 26.80 -28.01
CA HIS A 174 -4.02 28.25 -28.15
C HIS A 174 -4.40 29.01 -26.86
N PHE A 175 -4.08 28.42 -25.71
CA PHE A 175 -4.44 28.89 -24.36
C PHE A 175 -5.94 29.08 -24.13
N LYS A 176 -6.79 28.35 -24.87
CA LYS A 176 -8.24 28.31 -24.65
C LYS A 176 -8.64 27.00 -23.98
N CYS A 177 -9.56 27.09 -23.03
CA CYS A 177 -10.10 25.92 -22.37
C CYS A 177 -10.91 25.07 -23.37
N PRO A 178 -10.65 23.76 -23.50
CA PRO A 178 -11.40 22.91 -24.44
C PRO A 178 -12.87 22.71 -24.05
N GLU A 179 -13.22 22.91 -22.77
CA GLU A 179 -14.58 22.71 -22.26
C GLU A 179 -15.47 23.95 -22.40
N CYS A 180 -14.93 25.14 -22.12
CA CYS A 180 -15.72 26.38 -22.06
C CYS A 180 -15.22 27.50 -22.98
N GLY A 181 -14.13 27.29 -23.72
CA GLY A 181 -13.58 28.25 -24.67
C GLY A 181 -12.91 29.50 -24.07
N THR A 182 -12.97 29.68 -22.74
CA THR A 182 -12.36 30.83 -22.07
C THR A 182 -10.83 30.76 -22.08
N LEU A 183 -10.17 31.91 -22.05
CA LEU A 183 -8.71 31.99 -21.93
C LEU A 183 -8.23 31.36 -20.62
N MET A 184 -7.17 30.56 -20.71
CA MET A 184 -6.47 29.97 -19.57
C MET A 184 -5.39 30.93 -19.04
N HIS A 185 -5.10 30.85 -17.75
CA HIS A 185 -4.08 31.67 -17.10
C HIS A 185 -3.00 30.80 -16.49
N GLU A 186 -1.76 31.30 -16.52
CA GLU A 186 -0.66 30.67 -15.81
C GLU A 186 -0.99 30.58 -14.30
N GLN A 187 -0.74 29.41 -13.73
CA GLN A 187 -0.93 29.14 -12.32
C GLN A 187 0.41 29.19 -11.59
N ASP A 188 0.47 29.98 -10.52
CA ASP A 188 1.61 29.94 -9.60
C ASP A 188 1.56 28.66 -8.75
N ASN A 189 2.50 27.75 -9.01
CA ASN A 189 2.60 26.47 -8.31
C ASN A 189 3.40 26.54 -7.00
N LYS A 190 3.93 27.70 -6.59
CA LYS A 190 4.77 27.82 -5.38
C LYS A 190 4.09 27.24 -4.14
N ARG A 191 2.83 27.63 -3.88
CA ARG A 191 2.05 27.12 -2.74
C ARG A 191 1.86 25.59 -2.81
N THR A 192 1.58 25.07 -4.00
CA THR A 192 1.44 23.62 -4.23
C THR A 192 2.75 22.88 -3.95
N MET A 193 3.88 23.42 -4.41
CA MET A 193 5.20 22.84 -4.16
C MET A 193 5.58 22.87 -2.68
N GLU A 194 5.31 23.98 -1.99
CA GLU A 194 5.55 24.10 -0.54
C GLU A 194 4.72 23.07 0.24
N PHE A 195 3.44 22.91 -0.10
CA PHE A 195 2.57 21.91 0.50
C PHE A 195 3.10 20.48 0.29
N ILE A 196 3.50 20.13 -0.94
CA ILE A 196 4.07 18.80 -1.24
C ILE A 196 5.38 18.58 -0.47
N LYS A 197 6.26 19.59 -0.41
CA LYS A 197 7.51 19.52 0.37
C LYS A 197 7.25 19.31 1.86
N HIS A 198 6.23 19.97 2.41
CA HIS A 198 5.81 19.77 3.80
C HIS A 198 5.37 18.33 4.05
N GLN A 199 4.49 17.78 3.20
CA GLN A 199 4.03 16.40 3.34
C GLN A 199 5.16 15.38 3.18
N LEU A 200 6.10 15.61 2.26
CA LEU A 200 7.30 14.78 2.12
C LEU A 200 8.13 14.78 3.40
N LYS A 201 8.35 15.96 4.00
CA LYS A 201 9.09 16.09 5.25
C LYS A 201 8.41 15.34 6.39
N GLU A 202 7.09 15.43 6.51
CA GLU A 202 6.33 14.66 7.51
C GLU A 202 6.52 13.15 7.30
N LEU A 203 6.25 12.63 6.10
CA LEU A 203 6.37 11.20 5.79
C LEU A 203 7.80 10.66 5.92
N GLU A 204 8.80 11.49 5.63
CA GLU A 204 10.22 11.13 5.80
C GLU A 204 10.64 11.21 7.28
N SER A 205 10.09 12.14 8.07
CA SER A 205 10.40 12.28 9.50
C SER A 205 9.86 11.12 10.36
N MET A 206 8.78 10.46 9.92
CA MET A 206 8.26 9.24 10.55
C MET A 206 9.30 8.10 10.58
N LYS A 207 10.43 8.22 9.85
CA LYS A 207 11.55 7.25 9.82
C LYS A 207 12.23 6.97 11.18
N LYS A 208 12.05 7.79 12.22
CA LYS A 208 12.82 7.60 13.48
C LYS A 208 12.28 6.54 14.45
N ILE A 209 11.21 5.82 14.10
CA ILE A 209 10.70 4.72 14.93
C ILE A 209 11.15 3.35 14.41
N CYS A 210 11.94 3.29 13.33
CA CYS A 210 12.66 2.10 12.86
C CYS A 210 14.09 1.99 13.41
#